data_AF-A0A816RQY2-F1
#
_entry.id   AF-A0A816RQY2-F1
#
_cell.length_a   1.000
_cell.length_b   1.000
_cell.length_c   1.000
_cell.angle_alpha   90.00
_cell.angle_beta   90.00
_cell.angle_gamma   90.00
#
_symmetry.space_group_name_H-M   'P 1'
#
loop_
_entity.id
_entity.type
_entity.pdbx_description
1 polymer ?
#
loop_
_entity_poly.entity_id
_entity_poly.type
_entity_poly.pdbx_seq_one_letter_code
_entity_poly.pdbx_strand_id
1 'polypeptide(L)'
;MNFCLILFCLISFALHCTNSVNLNTGFTDALTLEEYEDDVELIKIRFDTTRPCRFFSDERYPKVEKGLANCSWYEDDACCKRTEVASVFESMFTLHQASAQCRNMMNYLMCFFCAPDQYLWYIKKRVKICQTFCDELYKNCKTAEFSGNVIGTLYKSGLQFCEANNFNMVTSDCFKFDENVFSSASKLFQSTMFIFSLFHLCLVITFVVIVINLF
;
A
#
# COMPACT_ATOMS: atom_id res chain seq x y z
N MET A 1 -26.74 44.00 -10.17
CA MET A 1 -25.82 43.68 -11.29
C MET A 1 -25.49 42.19 -11.17
N ASN A 2 -26.24 41.21 -11.72
CA ASN A 2 -26.56 40.91 -13.13
C ASN A 2 -25.28 40.94 -13.98
N PHE A 3 -24.76 39.86 -14.61
CA PHE A 3 -25.32 38.75 -15.40
C PHE A 3 -24.27 37.57 -15.43
N CYS A 4 -24.56 36.27 -15.27
CA CYS A 4 -25.34 35.31 -16.11
C CYS A 4 -24.85 35.30 -17.57
N LEU A 5 -24.27 34.23 -18.13
CA LEU A 5 -24.91 33.09 -18.82
C LEU A 5 -23.81 32.45 -19.70
N ILE A 6 -23.53 31.14 -19.70
CA ILE A 6 -24.17 30.04 -20.48
C ILE A 6 -23.13 28.89 -20.45
N LEU A 7 -23.41 27.59 -20.38
CA LEU A 7 -24.65 26.82 -20.30
C LEU A 7 -24.24 25.33 -20.37
N PHE A 8 -24.70 24.55 -19.38
CA PHE A 8 -25.25 23.18 -19.50
C PHE A 8 -24.25 22.02 -19.65
N CYS A 9 -24.48 20.84 -19.05
CA CYS A 9 -25.62 20.27 -18.32
C CYS A 9 -25.02 19.12 -17.45
N LEU A 10 -25.19 19.04 -16.12
CA LEU A 10 -26.41 18.70 -15.37
C LEU A 10 -26.81 17.21 -15.59
N ILE A 11 -26.97 16.33 -14.60
CA ILE A 11 -27.86 16.34 -13.41
C ILE A 11 -27.59 15.02 -12.66
N SER A 12 -27.74 14.81 -11.35
CA SER A 12 -27.94 15.67 -10.18
C SER A 12 -27.72 14.83 -8.93
N PHE A 13 -27.19 15.49 -7.91
CA PHE A 13 -27.30 15.12 -6.51
C PHE A 13 -28.74 15.22 -6.01
N ALA A 14 -29.05 14.35 -5.04
CA ALA A 14 -29.93 14.55 -3.88
C ALA A 14 -31.40 14.96 -4.10
N LEU A 15 -32.31 14.11 -3.64
CA LEU A 15 -33.38 14.50 -2.71
C LEU A 15 -34.09 13.24 -2.20
N HIS A 16 -34.19 13.07 -0.87
CA HIS A 16 -35.40 12.76 -0.09
C HIS A 16 -35.03 12.20 1.29
N CYS A 17 -34.92 13.12 2.24
CA CYS A 17 -35.30 12.85 3.63
C CYS A 17 -36.79 13.20 3.80
N THR A 18 -37.37 12.63 4.86
CA THR A 18 -38.74 12.78 5.41
C THR A 18 -39.83 11.89 4.82
N ASN A 19 -40.21 10.84 5.55
CA ASN A 19 -41.45 10.89 6.34
C ASN A 19 -41.55 9.73 7.35
N SER A 20 -41.99 10.09 8.54
CA SER A 20 -42.40 9.23 9.65
C SER A 20 -43.86 8.82 9.51
N VAL A 21 -44.20 7.55 9.72
CA VAL A 21 -45.52 7.11 10.21
C VAL A 21 -45.32 5.97 11.21
N ASN A 22 -45.89 6.18 12.40
CA ASN A 22 -46.05 5.27 13.52
C ASN A 22 -47.12 4.21 13.22
N LEU A 23 -46.97 2.97 13.71
CA LEU A 23 -48.08 2.21 14.32
C LEU A 23 -47.56 0.93 15.01
N ASN A 24 -47.84 0.89 16.32
CA ASN A 24 -47.79 -0.28 17.18
C ASN A 24 -48.53 -1.48 16.58
N THR A 25 -48.06 -2.69 16.86
CA THR A 25 -48.87 -3.79 17.42
C THR A 25 -47.94 -4.89 17.88
N GLY A 26 -48.05 -5.26 19.16
CA GLY A 26 -47.45 -6.48 19.66
C GLY A 26 -48.24 -7.69 19.17
N PHE A 27 -47.55 -8.81 18.98
CA PHE A 27 -48.16 -10.12 19.05
C PHE A 27 -47.09 -11.12 19.47
N THR A 28 -47.33 -11.74 20.62
CA THR A 28 -46.68 -12.97 21.07
C THR A 28 -46.90 -14.05 20.01
N ASP A 29 -45.91 -14.91 19.77
CA ASP A 29 -46.07 -16.34 19.99
C ASP A 29 -44.77 -17.09 19.67
N ALA A 30 -44.45 -18.00 20.59
CA ALA A 30 -43.47 -19.04 20.41
C ALA A 30 -43.97 -20.04 19.37
N LEU A 31 -43.10 -20.46 18.44
CA LEU A 31 -43.19 -21.71 17.66
C LEU A 31 -41.79 -21.92 17.05
N THR A 32 -41.03 -22.84 17.63
CA THR A 32 -40.66 -24.16 17.06
C THR A 32 -39.34 -24.15 16.33
N LEU A 33 -38.42 -24.95 16.87
CA LEU A 33 -37.20 -25.43 16.23
C LEU A 33 -37.62 -26.23 15.00
N GLU A 34 -37.68 -25.58 13.84
CA GLU A 34 -37.61 -26.26 12.57
C GLU A 34 -36.26 -25.98 11.93
N GLU A 35 -35.61 -27.09 11.61
CA GLU A 35 -34.36 -27.25 10.90
C GLU A 35 -34.42 -26.48 9.57
N TYR A 36 -33.67 -25.39 9.47
CA TYR A 36 -33.56 -24.57 8.26
C TYR A 36 -32.10 -24.64 7.78
N GLU A 37 -31.76 -25.75 7.12
CA GLU A 37 -30.70 -25.78 6.11
C GLU A 37 -31.22 -25.00 4.91
N ASP A 38 -30.92 -23.71 4.85
CA ASP A 38 -31.18 -22.91 3.67
C ASP A 38 -29.88 -22.23 3.25
N ASP A 39 -29.59 -22.43 1.97
CA ASP A 39 -28.37 -22.08 1.28
C ASP A 39 -28.14 -20.56 1.30
N VAL A 40 -27.58 -20.07 2.40
CA VAL A 40 -26.74 -18.88 2.32
C VAL A 40 -25.52 -19.34 1.53
N GLU A 41 -25.48 -18.94 0.26
CA GLU A 41 -24.26 -18.90 -0.56
C GLU A 41 -23.21 -18.11 0.23
N LEU A 42 -22.53 -18.84 1.10
CA LEU A 42 -21.44 -18.36 1.91
C LEU A 42 -20.40 -17.97 0.88
N ILE A 43 -20.14 -16.68 0.72
CA ILE A 43 -18.86 -16.20 0.22
C ILE A 43 -17.83 -16.71 1.22
N LYS A 44 -17.48 -17.98 1.08
CA LYS A 44 -16.41 -18.64 1.79
C LYS A 44 -15.17 -18.07 1.12
N ILE A 45 -14.77 -16.87 1.54
CA ILE A 45 -13.40 -16.41 1.33
C ILE A 45 -12.56 -17.54 1.93
N ARG A 46 -12.03 -18.37 1.06
CA ARG A 46 -11.23 -19.53 1.44
C ARG A 46 -9.93 -18.96 1.95
N PHE A 47 -9.92 -18.59 3.23
CA PHE A 47 -8.70 -18.19 3.89
C PHE A 47 -7.72 -19.34 3.76
N ASP A 48 -6.58 -19.05 3.14
CA ASP A 48 -5.50 -20.00 3.05
C ASP A 48 -4.86 -20.12 4.43
N THR A 49 -5.32 -21.11 5.20
CA THR A 49 -4.87 -21.35 6.57
C THR A 49 -3.43 -21.84 6.65
N THR A 50 -2.75 -22.06 5.51
CA THR A 50 -1.35 -22.50 5.46
C THR A 50 -0.35 -21.35 5.62
N ARG A 51 -0.81 -20.09 5.53
CA ARG A 51 0.02 -18.88 5.56
C ARG A 51 -0.35 -17.95 6.71
N PRO A 52 -0.11 -18.30 7.99
CA PRO A 52 -0.50 -17.46 9.12
C PRO A 52 0.33 -16.16 9.22
N CYS A 53 -0.34 -15.08 9.62
CA CYS A 53 0.25 -13.77 9.90
C CYS A 53 0.89 -13.73 11.29
N ARG A 54 2.03 -14.42 11.42
CA ARG A 54 2.70 -14.69 12.70
C ARG A 54 3.11 -13.45 13.50
N PHE A 55 3.19 -12.27 12.90
CA PHE A 55 3.40 -11.03 13.65
C PHE A 55 2.25 -10.76 14.64
N PHE A 56 1.02 -11.10 14.26
CA PHE A 56 -0.17 -10.83 15.06
C PHE A 56 -0.59 -12.05 15.88
N SER A 57 -0.85 -13.17 15.21
CA SER A 57 -1.37 -14.41 15.82
C SER A 57 -1.39 -15.53 14.79
N ASP A 58 -1.39 -16.78 15.23
CA ASP A 58 -1.48 -17.95 14.34
C ASP A 58 -2.86 -18.14 13.69
N GLU A 59 -3.89 -17.46 14.18
CA GLU A 59 -5.27 -17.49 13.66
C GLU A 59 -5.57 -16.36 12.67
N ARG A 60 -4.59 -15.48 12.42
CA ARG A 60 -4.76 -14.37 11.48
C ARG A 60 -4.16 -14.76 10.15
N TYR A 61 -4.89 -14.50 9.08
CA TYR A 61 -4.49 -14.86 7.71
C TYR A 61 -4.51 -13.64 6.78
N PRO A 62 -3.67 -13.64 5.73
CA PRO A 62 -3.67 -12.61 4.72
C PRO A 62 -5.04 -12.44 4.05
N LYS A 63 -5.39 -11.20 3.75
CA LYS A 63 -6.61 -10.83 3.02
C LYS A 63 -6.44 -9.51 2.30
N VAL A 64 -7.34 -9.22 1.37
CA VAL A 64 -7.43 -7.91 0.72
C VAL A 64 -7.70 -6.83 1.78
N GLU A 65 -6.89 -5.79 1.78
CA GLU A 65 -7.03 -4.60 2.63
C GLU A 65 -6.61 -3.37 1.82
N LYS A 66 -7.58 -2.54 1.42
CA LYS A 66 -7.31 -1.38 0.56
C LYS A 66 -6.91 -0.14 1.37
N GLY A 67 -6.16 0.76 0.75
CA GLY A 67 -5.76 2.04 1.34
C GLY A 67 -4.65 1.90 2.37
N LEU A 68 -3.71 0.96 2.17
CA LEU A 68 -2.54 0.77 3.03
C LEU A 68 -1.49 1.83 2.70
N ALA A 69 -1.62 3.02 3.29
CA ALA A 69 -0.66 4.10 3.11
C ALA A 69 0.78 3.64 3.42
N ASN A 70 1.74 3.94 2.54
CA ASN A 70 3.14 3.50 2.63
C ASN A 70 3.42 1.99 2.51
N CYS A 71 2.40 1.13 2.53
CA CYS A 71 2.52 -0.33 2.35
C CYS A 71 1.60 -0.85 1.23
N SER A 72 1.35 -0.03 0.22
CA SER A 72 0.29 -0.25 -0.78
C SER A 72 0.53 -1.49 -1.66
N TRP A 73 1.77 -1.98 -1.72
CA TRP A 73 2.13 -3.20 -2.44
C TRP A 73 1.61 -4.48 -1.79
N TYR A 74 1.03 -4.41 -0.59
CA TYR A 74 0.36 -5.55 0.06
C TYR A 74 -1.16 -5.50 -0.02
N GLU A 75 -1.78 -4.48 -0.64
CA GLU A 75 -3.24 -4.28 -0.58
C GLU A 75 -4.09 -5.45 -1.06
N ASP A 76 -3.58 -6.26 -1.99
CA ASP A 76 -4.28 -7.42 -2.53
C ASP A 76 -4.12 -8.69 -1.67
N ASP A 77 -3.11 -8.74 -0.80
CA ASP A 77 -2.85 -9.87 0.10
C ASP A 77 -2.04 -9.38 1.32
N ALA A 78 -2.73 -8.82 2.32
CA ALA A 78 -2.11 -8.21 3.50
C ALA A 78 -2.43 -8.95 4.80
N CYS A 79 -1.43 -9.03 5.67
CA CYS A 79 -1.62 -9.45 7.06
C CYS A 79 -2.11 -8.32 7.98
N CYS A 80 -1.84 -7.08 7.61
CA CYS A 80 -2.14 -5.90 8.42
C CYS A 80 -3.46 -5.24 8.01
N LYS A 81 -3.98 -4.38 8.88
CA LYS A 81 -5.11 -3.47 8.64
C LYS A 81 -4.63 -2.05 8.42
N ARG A 82 -5.43 -1.22 7.76
CA ARG A 82 -5.14 0.21 7.57
C ARG A 82 -4.79 0.95 8.86
N THR A 83 -5.49 0.66 9.96
CA THR A 83 -5.25 1.28 11.28
C THR A 83 -3.93 0.87 11.91
N GLU A 84 -3.48 -0.37 11.66
CA GLU A 84 -2.19 -0.87 12.17
C GLU A 84 -1.04 -0.19 11.42
N VAL A 85 -1.19 0.00 10.10
CA VAL A 85 -0.25 0.79 9.31
C VAL A 85 -0.20 2.23 9.77
N ALA A 86 -1.36 2.89 9.93
CA ALA A 86 -1.40 4.26 10.43
C ALA A 86 -0.68 4.41 11.77
N SER A 87 -0.89 3.49 12.72
CA SER A 87 -0.22 3.50 14.02
C SER A 87 1.31 3.36 13.92
N VAL A 88 1.81 2.47 13.05
CA VAL A 88 3.25 2.31 12.84
C VAL A 88 3.86 3.57 12.24
N PHE A 89 3.22 4.16 11.22
CA PHE A 89 3.77 5.30 10.50
C PHE A 89 3.55 6.65 11.22
N GLU A 90 2.56 6.78 12.11
CA GLU A 90 2.40 7.96 12.97
C GLU A 90 3.59 8.12 13.93
N SER A 91 4.15 6.99 14.38
CA SER A 91 5.37 6.95 15.19
C SER A 91 6.66 7.04 14.37
N MET A 92 6.58 7.11 13.03
CA MET A 92 7.76 7.06 12.17
C MET A 92 8.43 8.43 12.11
N PHE A 93 9.65 8.48 12.64
CA PHE A 93 10.49 9.68 12.57
C PHE A 93 10.90 9.97 11.11
N THR A 94 11.03 11.25 10.79
CA THR A 94 11.49 11.69 9.48
C THR A 94 13.00 11.46 9.38
N LEU A 95 13.44 10.75 8.34
CA LEU A 95 14.87 10.64 8.01
C LEU A 95 15.32 11.88 7.24
N HIS A 96 16.14 12.71 7.88
CA HIS A 96 16.73 13.87 7.23
C HIS A 96 17.93 13.46 6.38
N GLN A 97 18.17 14.19 5.29
CA GLN A 97 19.31 13.96 4.38
C GLN A 97 19.36 12.54 3.76
N ALA A 98 18.25 11.80 3.79
CA ALA A 98 18.17 10.47 3.20
C ALA A 98 18.12 10.55 1.66
N SER A 99 18.77 9.60 0.99
CA SER A 99 18.55 9.37 -0.44
C SER A 99 17.14 8.80 -0.70
N ALA A 100 16.64 8.90 -1.93
CA ALA A 100 15.39 8.24 -2.31
C ALA A 100 15.45 6.72 -2.07
N GLN A 101 16.60 6.10 -2.38
CA GLN A 101 16.82 4.68 -2.13
C GLN A 101 16.73 4.34 -0.65
N CYS A 102 17.38 5.12 0.22
CA CYS A 102 17.28 4.91 1.67
C CYS A 102 15.83 4.99 2.17
N ARG A 103 15.08 6.01 1.74
CA ARG A 103 13.66 6.15 2.11
C ARG A 103 12.82 4.96 1.64
N ASN A 104 13.00 4.51 0.40
CA ASN A 104 12.26 3.37 -0.14
C ASN A 104 12.58 2.08 0.64
N MET A 105 13.86 1.81 0.90
CA MET A 105 14.28 0.62 1.65
C MET A 105 13.79 0.65 3.10
N MET A 106 13.83 1.82 3.77
CA MET A 106 13.28 1.99 5.12
C MET A 106 11.76 1.84 5.15
N ASN A 107 11.04 2.45 4.21
CA ASN A 107 9.59 2.30 4.10
C ASN A 107 9.21 0.83 3.86
N TYR A 108 9.92 0.15 2.96
CA TYR A 108 9.71 -1.28 2.71
C TYR A 108 9.98 -2.13 3.94
N LEU A 109 11.10 -1.87 4.64
CA LEU A 109 11.44 -2.56 5.88
C LEU A 109 10.33 -2.40 6.92
N MET A 110 9.79 -1.20 7.10
CA MET A 110 8.72 -0.94 8.06
C MET A 110 7.45 -1.73 7.76
N CYS A 111 7.18 -2.08 6.50
CA CYS A 111 5.99 -2.81 6.10
C CYS A 111 6.07 -4.34 6.29
N PHE A 112 7.13 -4.88 6.91
CA PHE A 112 7.28 -6.34 7.07
C PHE A 112 6.04 -6.98 7.73
N PHE A 113 5.41 -6.31 8.70
CA PHE A 113 4.23 -6.81 9.41
C PHE A 113 2.95 -6.86 8.56
N CYS A 114 2.98 -6.32 7.34
CA CYS A 114 1.90 -6.44 6.36
C CYS A 114 2.10 -7.62 5.39
N ALA A 115 3.33 -8.13 5.25
CA ALA A 115 3.66 -9.10 4.22
C ALA A 115 2.92 -10.44 4.41
N PRO A 116 2.36 -11.06 3.36
CA PRO A 116 1.57 -12.30 3.47
C PRO A 116 2.42 -13.55 3.74
N ASP A 117 3.73 -13.45 3.53
CA ASP A 117 4.69 -14.55 3.65
C ASP A 117 5.46 -14.54 4.99
N GLN A 118 4.99 -13.76 5.97
CA GLN A 118 5.57 -13.68 7.32
C GLN A 118 5.81 -15.05 7.98
N TYR A 119 4.97 -16.05 7.70
CA TYR A 119 5.13 -17.40 8.23
C TYR A 119 6.47 -18.06 7.84
N LEU A 120 7.15 -17.58 6.80
CA LEU A 120 8.45 -18.11 6.36
C LEU A 120 9.61 -17.57 7.23
N TRP A 121 9.57 -16.29 7.60
CA TRP A 121 10.73 -15.59 8.15
C TRP A 121 10.47 -14.86 9.47
N TYR A 122 9.21 -14.70 9.92
CA TYR A 122 8.88 -14.17 11.24
C TYR A 122 8.77 -15.32 12.24
N ILE A 123 9.81 -15.50 13.06
CA ILE A 123 9.96 -16.64 13.98
C ILE A 123 10.39 -16.13 15.34
N LYS A 124 9.75 -16.63 16.42
CA LYS A 124 10.06 -16.25 17.81
C LYS A 124 10.05 -14.73 18.02
N LYS A 125 9.03 -14.05 17.45
CA LYS A 125 8.85 -12.59 17.52
C LYS A 125 9.99 -11.76 16.92
N ARG A 126 10.80 -12.34 16.02
CA ARG A 126 11.87 -11.64 15.29
C ARG A 126 11.76 -11.93 13.79
N VAL A 127 12.01 -10.89 12.99
CA VAL A 127 12.14 -11.01 11.53
C VAL A 127 13.52 -11.58 11.21
N LYS A 128 13.56 -12.67 10.46
CA LYS A 128 14.76 -13.07 9.72
C LYS A 128 14.91 -12.16 8.51
N ILE A 129 15.89 -11.27 8.52
CA ILE A 129 16.19 -10.36 7.41
C ILE A 129 17.38 -10.88 6.62
N CYS A 130 17.33 -10.78 5.30
CA CYS A 130 18.45 -11.18 4.47
C CYS A 130 19.63 -10.25 4.72
N GLN A 131 20.83 -10.83 4.90
CA GLN A 131 22.06 -10.06 5.10
C GLN A 131 22.28 -9.03 3.99
N THR A 132 22.08 -9.43 2.73
CA THR A 132 22.19 -8.54 1.57
C THR A 132 21.28 -7.32 1.68
N PHE A 133 20.01 -7.52 2.05
CA PHE A 133 19.07 -6.42 2.25
C PHE A 133 19.56 -5.49 3.35
N CYS A 134 19.98 -6.02 4.50
CA CYS A 134 20.42 -5.18 5.59
C CYS A 134 21.72 -4.39 5.27
N ASP A 135 22.70 -5.03 4.65
CA ASP A 135 23.97 -4.40 4.28
C ASP A 135 23.73 -3.29 3.26
N GLU A 136 22.86 -3.52 2.27
CA GLU A 136 22.47 -2.49 1.29
C GLU A 136 21.67 -1.36 1.93
N LEU A 137 20.75 -1.67 2.83
CA LEU A 137 19.98 -0.67 3.56
C LEU A 137 20.91 0.26 4.33
N TYR A 138 21.82 -0.30 5.13
CA TYR A 138 22.81 0.49 5.87
C TYR A 138 23.71 1.29 4.92
N LYS A 139 24.22 0.69 3.85
CA LYS A 139 25.05 1.39 2.85
C LYS A 139 24.36 2.63 2.29
N ASN A 140 23.06 2.54 1.99
CA ASN A 140 22.27 3.64 1.45
C ASN A 140 21.82 4.66 2.51
N CYS A 141 21.70 4.25 3.77
CA CYS A 141 21.18 5.09 4.85
C CYS A 141 22.23 5.63 5.81
N LYS A 142 23.49 5.18 5.77
CA LYS A 142 24.52 5.57 6.76
C LYS A 142 24.79 7.08 6.86
N THR A 143 24.47 7.87 5.83
CA THR A 143 24.62 9.33 5.85
C THR A 143 23.33 10.05 6.23
N ALA A 144 22.21 9.34 6.33
CA ALA A 144 20.95 9.91 6.77
C ALA A 144 21.00 10.19 8.28
N GLU A 145 20.19 11.14 8.69
CA GLU A 145 20.09 11.60 10.07
C GLU A 145 18.74 11.20 10.67
N PHE A 146 18.81 10.63 11.87
CA PHE A 146 17.67 10.20 12.68
C PHE A 146 17.82 10.79 14.08
N SER A 147 16.82 11.55 14.53
CA SER A 147 16.80 12.21 15.85
C SER A 147 18.11 12.96 16.15
N GLY A 148 18.60 13.77 15.20
CA GLY A 148 19.81 14.58 15.35
C GLY A 148 21.12 13.80 15.20
N ASN A 149 21.07 12.48 14.97
CA ASN A 149 22.25 11.62 14.87
C ASN A 149 22.36 11.00 13.49
N VAL A 150 23.56 11.04 12.91
CA VAL A 150 23.85 10.38 11.64
C VAL A 150 23.92 8.86 11.85
N ILE A 151 23.21 8.07 11.05
CA ILE A 151 23.13 6.61 11.24
C ILE A 151 24.52 5.95 11.27
N GLY A 152 25.44 6.36 10.39
CA GLY A 152 26.80 5.83 10.31
C GLY A 152 27.74 6.24 11.46
N THR A 153 27.34 7.20 12.31
CA THR A 153 28.08 7.48 13.54
C THR A 153 27.69 6.48 14.63
N LEU A 154 26.40 6.13 14.71
CA LEU A 154 25.82 5.18 15.66
C LEU A 154 26.18 3.72 15.36
N TYR A 155 26.19 3.34 14.09
CA TYR A 155 26.42 1.96 13.66
C TYR A 155 27.57 1.90 12.65
N LYS A 156 28.36 0.82 12.68
CA LYS A 156 29.52 0.65 11.78
C LYS A 156 29.26 -0.29 10.60
N SER A 157 28.23 -1.12 10.69
CA SER A 157 27.88 -2.10 9.67
C SER A 157 26.37 -2.33 9.59
N GLY A 158 25.92 -2.98 8.51
CA GLY A 158 24.54 -3.45 8.38
C GLY A 158 24.16 -4.37 9.54
N LEU A 159 25.05 -5.29 9.91
CA LEU A 159 24.87 -6.17 11.07
C LEU A 159 24.46 -5.40 12.33
N GLN A 160 25.27 -4.42 12.74
CA GLN A 160 24.97 -3.62 13.93
C GLN A 160 23.67 -2.83 13.78
N PHE A 161 23.41 -2.27 12.60
CA PHE A 161 22.19 -1.52 12.34
C PHE A 161 20.93 -2.39 12.47
N CYS A 162 20.89 -3.56 11.83
CA CYS A 162 19.70 -4.42 11.88
C CYS A 162 19.53 -5.14 13.21
N GLU A 163 20.61 -5.57 13.88
CA GLU A 163 20.52 -6.17 15.21
C GLU A 163 20.03 -5.17 16.26
N ALA A 164 20.46 -3.90 16.18
CA ALA A 164 19.96 -2.84 17.05
C ALA A 164 18.46 -2.58 16.87
N ASN A 165 17.91 -2.92 15.69
CA ASN A 165 16.47 -2.89 15.39
C ASN A 165 15.78 -4.24 15.60
N ASN A 166 16.39 -5.16 16.37
CA ASN A 166 15.87 -6.48 16.75
C ASN A 166 15.63 -7.45 15.58
N PHE A 167 16.25 -7.21 14.43
CA PHE A 167 16.22 -8.16 13.32
C PHE A 167 17.25 -9.26 13.51
N ASN A 168 16.97 -10.46 12.98
CA ASN A 168 17.90 -11.57 12.96
C ASN A 168 18.44 -11.71 11.54
N MET A 169 19.74 -11.46 11.35
CA MET A 169 20.34 -11.49 10.03
C MET A 169 20.71 -12.91 9.62
N VAL A 170 20.28 -13.32 8.42
CA VAL A 170 20.56 -14.65 7.88
C VAL A 170 20.84 -14.59 6.37
N THR A 171 21.35 -15.68 5.81
CA THR A 171 21.73 -15.76 4.38
C THR A 171 20.66 -16.36 3.47
N SER A 172 19.72 -17.15 4.01
CA SER A 172 18.62 -17.77 3.27
C SER A 172 17.30 -17.72 4.05
N ASP A 173 16.18 -17.95 3.37
CA ASP A 173 14.84 -18.07 3.96
C ASP A 173 14.47 -16.87 4.84
N CYS A 174 14.54 -15.68 4.24
CA CYS A 174 14.51 -14.40 4.91
C CYS A 174 13.72 -13.34 4.15
N PHE A 175 13.32 -12.30 4.88
CA PHE A 175 12.71 -11.11 4.32
C PHE A 175 13.72 -10.33 3.49
N LYS A 176 13.37 -10.09 2.22
CA LYS A 176 14.21 -9.42 1.21
C LYS A 176 13.51 -8.19 0.66
N PHE A 177 14.30 -7.21 0.25
CA PHE A 177 13.80 -6.02 -0.44
C PHE A 177 13.26 -6.40 -1.83
N ASP A 178 12.09 -5.87 -2.17
CA ASP A 178 11.57 -5.89 -3.53
C ASP A 178 11.61 -4.48 -4.10
N GLU A 179 12.54 -4.22 -5.02
CA GLU A 179 12.68 -2.92 -5.66
C GLU A 179 11.53 -2.61 -6.65
N ASN A 180 10.85 -3.65 -7.14
CA ASN A 180 9.84 -3.49 -8.19
C ASN A 180 8.64 -2.67 -7.71
N VAL A 181 8.32 -2.75 -6.41
CA VAL A 181 7.18 -2.05 -5.81
C VAL A 181 7.33 -0.52 -5.83
N PHE A 182 8.54 -0.01 -6.03
CA PHE A 182 8.83 1.43 -6.15
C PHE A 182 9.07 1.89 -7.59
N SER A 183 9.19 0.96 -8.55
CA SER A 183 9.59 1.25 -9.94
C SER A 183 8.44 1.67 -10.87
N SER A 184 7.19 1.62 -10.39
CA SER A 184 5.98 1.72 -11.23
C SER A 184 5.65 3.13 -11.72
N ALA A 185 6.17 4.18 -11.09
CA ALA A 185 5.90 5.55 -11.53
C ALA A 185 6.71 5.94 -12.78
N SER A 186 7.94 5.46 -12.92
CA SER A 186 8.88 5.88 -13.97
C SER A 186 8.54 5.34 -15.37
N LYS A 187 7.89 4.16 -15.43
CA LYS A 187 7.63 3.45 -16.71
C LYS A 187 6.49 4.08 -17.52
N LEU A 188 5.48 4.66 -16.85
CA LEU A 188 4.33 5.28 -17.52
C LEU A 188 4.72 6.62 -18.18
N PHE A 189 5.50 7.46 -17.49
CA PHE A 189 5.92 8.76 -18.02
C PHE A 189 6.82 8.68 -19.26
N GLN A 190 7.65 7.64 -19.35
CA GLN A 190 8.53 7.47 -20.50
C GLN A 190 7.73 7.12 -21.77
N SER A 191 6.69 6.29 -21.67
CA SER A 191 5.86 5.93 -22.83
C SER A 191 4.95 7.07 -23.29
N THR A 192 4.37 7.84 -22.35
CA THR A 192 3.47 8.97 -22.71
C THR A 192 4.21 10.14 -23.34
N MET A 193 5.44 10.43 -22.91
CA MET A 193 6.27 11.50 -23.49
C MET A 193 6.57 11.28 -24.98
N PHE A 194 6.84 10.03 -25.39
CA PHE A 194 7.04 9.71 -26.81
C PHE A 194 5.77 9.90 -27.64
N ILE A 195 4.60 9.54 -27.10
CA ILE A 195 3.31 9.67 -27.81
C ILE A 195 2.98 11.15 -28.06
N PHE A 196 3.14 12.02 -27.04
CA PHE A 196 2.90 13.45 -27.21
C PHE A 196 3.89 14.10 -28.18
N SER A 197 5.17 13.69 -28.17
CA SER A 197 6.16 14.18 -29.13
C SER A 197 5.83 13.80 -30.57
N LEU A 198 5.37 12.56 -30.81
CA LEU A 198 4.98 12.11 -32.15
C LEU A 198 3.72 12.81 -32.65
N PHE A 199 2.75 13.04 -31.76
CA PHE A 199 1.53 13.78 -32.09
C PHE A 199 1.83 15.23 -32.50
N HIS A 200 2.72 15.91 -31.75
CA HIS A 200 3.14 17.26 -32.11
C HIS A 200 3.89 17.31 -33.45
N LEU A 201 4.80 16.37 -33.70
CA LEU A 201 5.52 16.29 -34.96
C LEU A 201 4.55 16.06 -36.13
N CYS A 202 3.55 15.20 -35.95
CA CYS A 202 2.51 14.95 -36.96
C CYS A 202 1.68 16.21 -37.26
N LEU A 203 1.27 16.96 -36.23
CA LEU A 203 0.55 18.23 -36.39
C LEU A 203 1.38 19.25 -37.17
N VAL A 204 2.67 19.40 -36.85
CA VAL A 204 3.56 20.33 -37.56
C VAL A 204 3.71 19.92 -39.02
N ILE A 205 3.89 18.63 -39.31
CA ILE A 205 4.01 18.13 -40.69
C ILE A 205 2.71 18.39 -41.47
N THR A 206 1.55 18.08 -40.90
CA THR A 206 0.26 18.33 -41.57
C THR A 206 0.04 19.81 -41.85
N PHE A 207 0.36 20.69 -40.89
CA PHE A 207 0.26 22.14 -41.08
C PHE A 207 1.16 22.64 -42.21
N VAL A 208 2.42 22.19 -42.26
CA VAL A 208 3.37 22.55 -43.32
C VAL A 208 2.88 22.08 -44.69
N VAL A 209 2.37 20.84 -44.80
CA VAL A 209 1.82 20.30 -46.05
C VAL A 209 0.60 21.11 -46.51
N ILE A 210 -0.31 21.46 -45.60
CA ILE A 210 -1.50 22.27 -45.92
C ILE A 210 -1.07 23.65 -46.46
N VAL A 211 -0.14 24.32 -45.78
CA VAL A 211 0.35 25.64 -46.20
C VAL A 211 1.02 25.56 -47.57
N ILE A 212 1.86 24.56 -47.84
CA ILE A 212 2.52 24.39 -49.15
C ILE A 212 1.51 24.19 -50.28
N ASN A 213 0.42 23.44 -50.06
CA ASN A 213 -0.59 23.19 -51.11
C ASN A 213 -1.55 24.37 -51.34
N LEU A 214 -1.50 25.41 -50.50
CA LEU A 214 -2.32 26.62 -50.63
C LEU A 214 -1.63 27.76 -51.41
N PHE A 215 -0.33 27.63 -51.69
CA PHE A 215 0.48 28.57 -52.47
C PHE A 215 0.90 27.94 -53.80
#